data_AF-A0A2K3M0W2-F1
#
_entry.id   AF-A0A2K3M0W2-F1
#
_cell.length_a   1.000
_cell.length_b   1.000
_cell.length_c   1.000
_cell.angle_alpha   90.00
_cell.angle_beta   90.00
_cell.angle_gamma   90.00
#
_symmetry.space_group_name_H-M   'P 1'
#
loop_
_entity.id
_entity.type
_entity.pdbx_description
1 polymer ?
#
loop_
_entity_poly.entity_id
_entity_poly.type
_entity_poly.pdbx_seq_one_letter_code
_entity_poly.pdbx_strand_id
1 'polypeptide(L)'
;MDRWESRLDELFQGRPFDMLDAALSDTVAKFPVDIQPFKDMIEGMRMDLKKSRYKTFDELYLYCYYVAGTVGLMSVPVMGISTLSQAPTESVYNAALALGIANQLTNILRDVGEDARRGRVYLPQDELALAGLSDDDIFAGKVTDKWRNFMKSQIKRARMFFDEAEKGVTELNEQSRWP
;
A
#
# COMPACT_ATOMS: atom_id res chain seq x y z
N MET A 1 -1.24 18.36 -7.20
CA MET A 1 -1.17 16.98 -7.73
C MET A 1 -0.90 16.97 -9.22
N ASP A 2 -1.56 17.81 -10.01
CA ASP A 2 -1.41 17.81 -11.48
C ASP A 2 0.01 18.11 -11.98
N ARG A 3 0.74 19.00 -11.29
CA ARG A 3 2.17 19.23 -11.59
C ARG A 3 3.02 17.97 -11.40
N TRP A 4 2.72 17.14 -10.40
CA TRP A 4 3.45 15.88 -10.18
C TRP A 4 3.15 14.86 -11.26
N GLU A 5 1.90 14.79 -11.72
CA GLU A 5 1.51 13.92 -12.84
C GLU A 5 2.20 14.35 -14.15
N SER A 6 2.22 15.65 -14.45
CA SER A 6 2.94 16.17 -15.62
C SER A 6 4.44 15.85 -15.56
N ARG A 7 5.08 16.03 -14.39
CA ARG A 7 6.50 15.69 -14.21
C ARG A 7 6.76 14.20 -14.36
N LEU A 8 5.85 13.36 -13.89
CA LEU A 8 5.93 11.91 -14.06
C LEU A 8 5.89 11.53 -15.55
N ASP A 9 4.98 12.10 -16.33
CA ASP A 9 4.94 11.85 -17.78
C ASP A 9 6.21 12.35 -18.48
N GLU A 10 6.76 13.51 -18.08
CA GLU A 10 7.99 14.06 -18.64
C GLU A 10 9.23 13.21 -18.32
N LEU A 11 9.40 12.77 -17.07
CA LEU A 11 10.57 11.97 -16.67
C LEU A 11 10.56 10.58 -17.32
N PHE A 12 9.38 9.97 -17.52
CA PHE A 12 9.25 8.70 -18.26
C PHE A 12 9.53 8.87 -19.76
N GLN A 13 9.47 10.11 -20.28
CA GLN A 13 9.90 10.45 -21.63
C GLN A 13 11.35 10.98 -21.68
N GLY A 14 12.13 10.80 -20.61
CA GLY A 14 13.54 11.19 -20.54
C GLY A 14 13.78 12.71 -20.39
N ARG A 15 12.79 13.45 -19.89
CA ARG A 15 12.88 14.91 -19.68
C ARG A 15 12.73 15.26 -18.19
N PRO A 16 13.74 15.00 -17.34
CA PRO A 16 13.65 15.29 -15.91
C PRO A 16 13.66 16.79 -15.61
N PHE A 17 12.86 17.24 -14.65
CA PHE A 17 12.83 18.65 -14.22
C PHE A 17 13.92 18.98 -13.19
N ASP A 18 14.25 18.03 -12.30
CA ASP A 18 15.28 18.19 -11.26
C ASP A 18 16.07 16.89 -11.03
N MET A 19 16.91 16.88 -9.99
CA MET A 19 17.80 15.75 -9.67
C MET A 19 17.05 14.49 -9.23
N LEU A 20 15.87 14.63 -8.61
CA LEU A 20 15.05 13.48 -8.21
C LEU A 20 14.42 12.83 -9.45
N ASP A 21 13.90 13.66 -10.36
CA ASP A 21 13.38 13.17 -11.63
C ASP A 21 14.48 12.51 -12.47
N ALA A 22 15.71 13.05 -12.44
CA ALA A 22 16.84 12.49 -13.16
C ALA A 22 17.22 11.09 -12.64
N ALA A 23 17.24 10.91 -11.31
CA ALA A 23 17.52 9.60 -10.70
C ALA A 23 16.44 8.56 -11.05
N LEU A 24 15.16 8.95 -11.02
CA LEU A 24 14.07 8.06 -11.42
C LEU A 24 14.09 7.78 -12.92
N SER A 25 14.40 8.77 -13.76
CA SER A 25 14.52 8.60 -15.21
C SER A 25 15.64 7.61 -15.57
N ASP A 26 16.79 7.69 -14.90
CA ASP A 26 17.88 6.70 -15.04
C ASP A 26 17.43 5.28 -14.64
N THR A 27 16.61 5.16 -13.58
CA THR A 27 16.03 3.88 -13.16
C THR A 27 15.06 3.33 -14.21
N VAL A 28 14.11 4.14 -14.68
CA VAL A 28 13.13 3.75 -15.71
C VAL A 28 13.79 3.36 -17.03
N ALA A 29 14.94 3.97 -17.37
CA ALA A 29 15.70 3.60 -18.56
C ALA A 29 16.42 2.23 -18.44
N LYS A 30 16.71 1.78 -17.21
CA LYS A 30 17.47 0.54 -16.94
C LYS A 30 16.59 -0.66 -16.62
N PHE A 31 15.40 -0.43 -16.07
CA PHE A 31 14.50 -1.48 -15.60
C PHE A 31 13.15 -1.41 -16.29
N PRO A 32 12.46 -2.55 -16.54
CA PRO A 32 11.18 -2.59 -17.23
C PRO A 32 10.03 -2.18 -16.30
N VAL A 33 10.06 -0.93 -15.84
CA VAL A 33 9.10 -0.35 -14.91
C VAL A 33 7.92 0.24 -15.67
N ASP A 34 6.69 -0.12 -15.28
CA ASP A 34 5.47 0.51 -15.80
C ASP A 34 5.21 1.86 -15.11
N ILE A 35 4.74 2.85 -15.87
CA ILE A 35 4.33 4.15 -15.34
C ILE A 35 3.03 4.05 -14.53
N GLN A 36 2.18 3.06 -14.80
CA GLN A 36 0.83 2.98 -14.23
C GLN A 36 0.83 2.96 -12.68
N PRO A 37 1.64 2.14 -11.98
CA PRO A 37 1.73 2.19 -10.52
C PRO A 37 2.07 3.57 -9.95
N PHE A 38 2.86 4.39 -10.68
CA PHE A 38 3.21 5.75 -10.24
C PHE A 38 2.02 6.69 -10.36
N LYS A 39 1.24 6.58 -11.44
CA LYS A 39 -0.01 7.32 -11.60
C LYS A 39 -1.02 6.94 -10.53
N ASP A 40 -1.11 5.66 -10.24
CA ASP A 40 -1.96 5.11 -9.19
C ASP A 40 -1.56 5.64 -7.80
N MET A 41 -0.26 5.72 -7.49
CA MET A 41 0.22 6.37 -6.27
C MET A 41 -0.16 7.85 -6.18
N ILE A 42 -0.06 8.61 -7.27
CA ILE A 42 -0.51 10.01 -7.33
C ILE A 42 -2.02 10.11 -7.05
N GLU A 43 -2.83 9.15 -7.52
CA GLU A 43 -4.25 9.09 -7.21
C GLU A 43 -4.50 8.78 -5.72
N GLY A 44 -3.74 7.87 -5.13
CA GLY A 44 -3.77 7.64 -3.68
C GLY A 44 -3.51 8.90 -2.87
N MET A 45 -2.49 9.67 -3.27
CA MET A 45 -2.18 10.96 -2.65
C MET A 45 -3.28 12.00 -2.86
N ARG A 46 -4.03 11.96 -3.98
CA ARG A 46 -5.24 12.79 -4.18
C ARG A 46 -6.39 12.36 -3.27
N MET A 47 -6.58 11.06 -3.08
CA MET A 47 -7.60 10.52 -2.17
C MET A 47 -7.37 11.01 -0.74
N ASP A 48 -6.11 11.03 -0.28
CA ASP A 48 -5.73 11.46 1.07
C ASP A 48 -6.12 12.90 1.40
N LEU A 49 -6.24 13.76 0.39
CA LEU A 49 -6.66 15.15 0.57
C LEU A 49 -8.16 15.30 0.86
N LYS A 50 -8.97 14.30 0.54
CA LYS A 50 -10.44 14.42 0.53
C LYS A 50 -11.14 13.37 1.38
N LYS A 51 -10.61 12.14 1.43
CA LYS A 51 -11.27 10.99 2.05
C LYS A 51 -10.66 10.72 3.41
N SER A 52 -11.52 10.64 4.42
CA SER A 52 -11.12 10.36 5.79
C SER A 52 -11.83 9.13 6.37
N ARG A 53 -12.80 8.54 5.65
CA ARG A 53 -13.61 7.39 6.05
C ARG A 53 -13.79 6.41 4.89
N TYR A 54 -13.87 5.13 5.21
CA TYR A 54 -13.98 4.05 4.24
C TYR A 54 -15.20 3.19 4.57
N LYS A 55 -16.15 3.11 3.62
CA LYS A 55 -17.43 2.46 3.88
C LYS A 55 -17.26 0.96 4.12
N THR A 56 -16.40 0.34 3.33
CA THR A 56 -16.16 -1.11 3.31
C THR A 56 -14.68 -1.41 3.30
N PHE A 57 -14.32 -2.67 3.57
CA PHE A 57 -12.94 -3.11 3.40
C PHE A 57 -12.45 -2.96 1.96
N ASP A 58 -13.29 -3.15 0.94
CA ASP A 58 -12.88 -2.99 -0.46
C ASP A 58 -12.43 -1.56 -0.77
N GLU A 59 -13.11 -0.55 -0.22
CA GLU A 59 -12.68 0.83 -0.36
C GLU A 59 -11.34 1.08 0.35
N LEU A 60 -11.16 0.48 1.53
CA LEU A 60 -9.91 0.58 2.27
C LEU A 60 -8.78 -0.14 1.55
N TYR A 61 -9.05 -1.31 0.98
CA TYR A 61 -8.11 -2.10 0.19
C TYR A 61 -7.63 -1.30 -1.02
N LEU A 62 -8.55 -0.65 -1.76
CA LEU A 62 -8.21 0.20 -2.89
C LEU A 62 -7.29 1.37 -2.46
N TYR A 63 -7.55 1.96 -1.30
CA TYR A 63 -6.64 2.96 -0.73
C TYR A 63 -5.26 2.38 -0.41
N CYS A 64 -5.20 1.24 0.29
CA CYS A 64 -3.94 0.56 0.57
C CYS A 64 -3.17 0.17 -0.70
N TYR A 65 -3.89 -0.24 -1.76
CA TYR A 65 -3.32 -0.50 -3.07
C TYR A 65 -2.61 0.75 -3.59
N TYR A 66 -3.32 1.88 -3.65
CA TYR A 66 -2.76 3.11 -4.19
C TYR A 66 -1.54 3.61 -3.41
N VAL A 67 -1.61 3.65 -2.08
CA VAL A 67 -0.57 4.32 -1.26
C VAL A 67 0.59 3.42 -0.83
N ALA A 68 0.47 2.10 -1.00
CA ALA A 68 1.50 1.16 -0.58
C ALA A 68 1.66 -0.05 -1.50
N GLY A 69 0.56 -0.60 -2.01
CA GLY A 69 0.59 -1.71 -2.96
C GLY A 69 1.36 -1.38 -4.24
N THR A 70 1.15 -0.19 -4.79
CA THR A 70 1.86 0.33 -5.96
C THR A 70 3.37 0.37 -5.76
N VAL A 71 3.88 0.63 -4.55
CA VAL A 71 5.32 0.60 -4.24
C VAL A 71 5.92 -0.78 -4.48
N GLY A 72 5.18 -1.84 -4.13
CA GLY A 72 5.57 -3.21 -4.45
C GLY A 72 5.71 -3.42 -5.96
N LEU A 73 4.72 -2.97 -6.73
CA LEU A 73 4.72 -3.06 -8.20
C LEU A 73 5.85 -2.26 -8.85
N MET A 74 6.22 -1.11 -8.28
CA MET A 74 7.37 -0.30 -8.73
C MET A 74 8.71 -0.99 -8.43
N SER A 75 8.78 -1.74 -7.33
CA SER A 75 10.04 -2.30 -6.81
C SER A 75 10.40 -3.64 -7.43
N VAL A 76 9.43 -4.48 -7.81
CA VAL A 76 9.68 -5.81 -8.40
C VAL A 76 10.59 -5.77 -9.65
N PRO A 77 10.38 -4.89 -10.65
CA PRO A 77 11.28 -4.80 -11.80
C PRO A 77 12.73 -4.48 -11.44
N VAL A 78 12.94 -3.73 -10.35
CA VAL A 78 14.26 -3.31 -9.87
C VAL A 78 14.93 -4.42 -9.06
N MET A 79 14.17 -5.07 -8.18
CA MET A 79 14.65 -6.22 -7.39
C MET A 79 14.95 -7.44 -8.29
N GLY A 80 14.19 -7.59 -9.36
CA GLY A 80 14.30 -8.67 -10.33
C GLY A 80 13.81 -10.02 -9.79
N ILE A 81 13.25 -10.81 -10.70
CA ILE A 81 12.80 -12.17 -10.45
C ILE A 81 13.95 -13.12 -10.82
N SER A 82 14.24 -14.10 -9.96
CA SER A 82 15.31 -15.06 -10.17
C SER A 82 15.13 -15.81 -11.49
N THR A 83 16.21 -16.02 -12.23
CA THR A 83 16.18 -16.85 -13.44
C THR A 83 15.86 -18.32 -13.13
N LEU A 84 15.97 -18.73 -11.87
CA LEU A 84 15.61 -20.06 -11.39
C LEU A 84 14.16 -20.15 -10.87
N SER A 85 13.46 -19.01 -10.74
CA SER A 85 12.05 -18.94 -10.33
C SER A 85 11.19 -19.80 -11.25
N GLN A 86 10.35 -20.64 -10.64
CA GLN A 86 9.33 -21.41 -11.36
C GLN A 86 7.94 -20.78 -11.24
N ALA A 87 7.80 -19.76 -10.39
CA ALA A 87 6.55 -19.05 -10.22
C ALA A 87 6.22 -18.18 -11.44
N PRO A 88 4.93 -18.10 -11.85
CA PRO A 88 4.49 -17.12 -12.84
C PRO A 88 4.82 -15.70 -12.37
N THR A 89 5.31 -14.83 -13.26
CA THR A 89 5.61 -13.43 -12.95
C THR A 89 4.46 -12.74 -12.20
N GLU A 90 3.22 -12.94 -12.65
CA GLU A 90 2.02 -12.39 -12.01
C GLU A 90 1.92 -12.74 -10.51
N SER A 91 2.27 -13.97 -10.12
CA SER A 91 2.24 -14.38 -8.71
C SER A 91 3.26 -13.64 -7.85
N VAL A 92 4.43 -13.30 -8.40
CA VAL A 92 5.45 -12.50 -7.69
C VAL A 92 4.98 -11.06 -7.51
N TYR A 93 4.34 -10.48 -8.53
CA TYR A 93 3.73 -9.15 -8.42
C TYR A 93 2.56 -9.14 -7.43
N ASN A 94 1.73 -10.18 -7.41
CA ASN A 94 0.64 -10.32 -6.44
C ASN A 94 1.17 -10.42 -5.00
N ALA A 95 2.28 -11.12 -4.78
CA ALA A 95 2.93 -11.20 -3.48
C ALA A 95 3.53 -9.85 -3.04
N ALA A 96 4.19 -9.12 -3.96
CA ALA A 96 4.70 -7.77 -3.68
C ALA A 96 3.57 -6.78 -3.37
N LEU A 97 2.45 -6.90 -4.09
CA LEU A 97 1.24 -6.15 -3.81
C LEU A 97 0.70 -6.47 -2.41
N ALA A 98 0.55 -7.76 -2.08
CA ALA A 98 0.10 -8.21 -0.78
C ALA A 98 0.98 -7.67 0.36
N LEU A 99 2.31 -7.60 0.16
CA LEU A 99 3.23 -7.00 1.13
C LEU A 99 2.93 -5.52 1.38
N GLY A 100 2.70 -4.75 0.31
CA GLY A 100 2.33 -3.34 0.40
C GLY A 100 1.01 -3.15 1.16
N ILE A 101 0.00 -3.96 0.85
CA ILE A 101 -1.28 -3.96 1.57
C ILE A 101 -1.09 -4.30 3.05
N ALA A 102 -0.34 -5.37 3.37
CA ALA A 102 -0.09 -5.80 4.74
C ALA A 102 0.60 -4.71 5.57
N ASN A 103 1.61 -4.06 5.00
CA ASN A 103 2.32 -2.96 5.64
C ASN A 103 1.41 -1.76 5.89
N GLN A 104 0.55 -1.40 4.93
CA GLN A 104 -0.34 -0.26 5.11
C GLN A 104 -1.48 -0.53 6.09
N LEU A 105 -2.04 -1.74 6.09
CA LEU A 105 -2.96 -2.16 7.14
C LEU A 105 -2.28 -2.11 8.51
N THR A 106 -1.01 -2.51 8.60
CA THR A 106 -0.24 -2.43 9.85
C THR A 106 -0.05 -0.98 10.31
N ASN A 107 0.27 -0.04 9.40
CA ASN A 107 0.34 1.39 9.72
C ASN A 107 -0.98 1.90 10.29
N ILE A 108 -2.10 1.60 9.61
CA ILE A 108 -3.45 1.99 10.07
C ILE A 108 -3.75 1.43 11.46
N LEU A 109 -3.45 0.15 11.71
CA LEU A 109 -3.74 -0.49 12.99
C LEU A 109 -2.85 0.00 14.13
N ARG A 110 -1.61 0.41 13.82
CA ARG A 110 -0.67 1.02 14.77
C ARG A 110 -1.11 2.45 15.13
N ASP A 111 -1.59 3.20 14.16
CA ASP A 111 -1.71 4.67 14.25
C ASP A 111 -3.16 5.16 14.44
N VAL A 112 -4.13 4.25 14.70
CA VAL A 112 -5.56 4.58 14.92
C VAL A 112 -5.77 5.83 15.79
N GLY A 113 -5.09 5.90 16.94
CA GLY A 113 -5.25 7.01 17.88
C GLY A 113 -4.66 8.32 17.37
N GLU A 114 -3.58 8.28 16.59
CA GLU A 114 -3.01 9.46 15.94
C GLU A 114 -3.91 9.97 14.82
N ASP A 115 -4.38 9.06 13.98
CA ASP A 115 -5.32 9.38 12.90
C ASP A 115 -6.62 9.97 13.45
N ALA A 116 -7.15 9.41 14.52
CA ALA A 116 -8.35 9.89 15.20
C ALA A 116 -8.20 11.35 15.67
N ARG A 117 -7.05 11.73 16.22
CA ARG A 117 -6.75 13.13 16.62
C ARG A 117 -6.70 14.09 15.43
N ARG A 118 -6.44 13.58 14.23
CA ARG A 118 -6.47 14.34 12.97
C ARG A 118 -7.84 14.26 12.27
N GLY A 119 -8.85 13.71 12.94
CA GLY A 119 -10.19 13.54 12.40
C GLY A 119 -10.29 12.43 11.34
N ARG A 120 -9.36 11.47 11.32
CA ARG A 120 -9.29 10.36 10.35
C ARG A 120 -9.61 9.01 11.02
N VAL A 121 -10.36 8.15 10.32
CA VAL A 121 -10.67 6.79 10.74
C VAL A 121 -10.65 5.92 9.47
N TYR A 122 -9.54 5.22 9.27
CA TYR A 122 -9.36 4.36 8.11
C TYR A 122 -10.13 3.03 8.21
N LEU A 123 -10.45 2.61 9.44
CA LEU A 123 -11.12 1.35 9.71
C LEU A 123 -12.48 1.26 8.98
N PRO A 124 -12.82 0.10 8.37
CA PRO A 124 -14.07 -0.03 7.61
C PRO A 124 -15.31 0.24 8.45
N GLN A 125 -16.16 1.15 7.98
CA GLN A 125 -17.30 1.66 8.74
C GLN A 125 -18.42 0.61 8.91
N ASP A 126 -18.63 -0.22 7.90
CA ASP A 126 -19.54 -1.36 7.97
C ASP A 126 -19.10 -2.38 9.04
N GLU A 127 -17.81 -2.69 9.12
CA GLU A 127 -17.27 -3.63 10.10
C GLU A 127 -17.26 -3.05 11.52
N LEU A 128 -17.01 -1.75 11.67
CA LEU A 128 -17.17 -1.05 12.94
C LEU A 128 -18.62 -1.14 13.42
N ALA A 129 -19.59 -0.84 12.54
CA ALA A 129 -21.01 -0.93 12.85
C ALA A 129 -21.43 -2.36 13.24
N LEU A 130 -20.95 -3.38 12.53
CA LEU A 130 -21.19 -4.79 12.85
C LEU A 130 -20.60 -5.19 14.22
N ALA A 131 -19.49 -4.60 14.62
CA ALA A 131 -18.91 -4.77 15.95
C ALA A 131 -19.60 -3.93 17.04
N GLY A 132 -20.60 -3.11 16.66
CA GLY A 132 -21.27 -2.19 17.56
C GLY A 132 -20.36 -1.07 18.06
N LEU A 133 -19.49 -0.57 17.17
CA LEU A 133 -18.59 0.55 17.35
C LEU A 133 -18.95 1.68 16.38
N SER A 134 -18.62 2.90 16.78
CA SER A 134 -18.81 4.12 16.02
C SER A 134 -17.53 4.96 16.00
N ASP A 135 -17.48 5.99 15.16
CA ASP A 135 -16.39 6.98 15.17
C ASP A 135 -16.21 7.61 16.56
N ASP A 136 -17.29 7.88 17.29
CA ASP A 136 -17.23 8.45 18.63
C ASP A 136 -16.50 7.52 19.61
N ASP A 137 -16.65 6.20 19.47
CA ASP A 137 -15.89 5.23 20.28
C ASP A 137 -14.39 5.29 19.96
N ILE A 138 -14.03 5.50 18.70
CA ILE A 138 -12.63 5.65 18.25
C ILE A 138 -12.04 6.95 18.80
N PHE A 139 -12.77 8.06 18.68
CA PHE A 139 -12.36 9.35 19.19
C PHE A 139 -12.25 9.40 20.71
N ALA A 140 -13.11 8.67 21.42
CA ALA A 140 -13.04 8.54 22.87
C ALA A 140 -11.80 7.75 23.35
N GLY A 141 -11.16 6.97 22.47
CA GLY A 141 -9.93 6.24 22.78
C GLY A 141 -10.10 5.14 23.84
N LYS A 142 -11.32 4.64 24.04
CA LYS A 142 -11.61 3.63 25.07
C LYS A 142 -11.42 2.21 24.54
N VAL A 143 -10.50 1.46 25.16
CA VAL A 143 -10.22 0.07 24.80
C VAL A 143 -11.20 -0.88 25.50
N THR A 144 -12.35 -1.11 24.86
CA THR A 144 -13.38 -2.07 25.30
C THR A 144 -13.11 -3.48 24.76
N ASP A 145 -13.86 -4.49 25.22
CA ASP A 145 -13.74 -5.85 24.68
C ASP A 145 -14.25 -5.96 23.24
N LYS A 146 -15.28 -5.16 22.88
CA LYS A 146 -15.72 -5.02 21.49
C LYS A 146 -14.58 -4.52 20.60
N TRP A 147 -13.88 -3.46 21.05
CA TRP A 147 -12.71 -2.93 20.37
C TRP A 147 -11.59 -3.98 20.22
N ARG A 148 -11.25 -4.69 21.30
CA ARG A 148 -10.23 -5.75 21.25
C ARG A 148 -10.59 -6.85 20.24
N ASN A 149 -11.84 -7.28 20.21
CA ASN A 149 -12.30 -8.30 19.27
C ASN A 149 -12.30 -7.81 17.82
N PHE A 150 -12.74 -6.57 17.58
CA PHE A 150 -12.65 -5.93 16.28
C PHE A 150 -11.19 -5.86 15.79
N MET A 151 -10.28 -5.35 16.62
CA MET A 151 -8.86 -5.21 16.27
C MET A 151 -8.19 -6.56 16.01
N LYS A 152 -8.55 -7.62 16.76
CA LYS A 152 -8.05 -8.99 16.48
C LYS A 152 -8.41 -9.45 15.06
N SER A 153 -9.62 -9.15 14.59
CA SER A 153 -10.04 -9.48 13.21
C SER A 153 -9.23 -8.70 12.17
N GLN A 154 -8.97 -7.42 12.40
CA GLN A 154 -8.16 -6.61 11.49
C GLN A 154 -6.69 -7.05 11.47
N ILE A 155 -6.12 -7.38 12.64
CA ILE A 155 -4.75 -7.92 12.75
C ILE A 155 -4.65 -9.26 12.02
N LYS A 156 -5.66 -10.14 12.17
CA LYS A 156 -5.71 -11.41 11.44
C LYS A 156 -5.71 -11.17 9.93
N ARG A 157 -6.46 -10.19 9.44
CA ARG A 157 -6.48 -9.80 8.02
C ARG A 157 -5.11 -9.32 7.54
N ALA A 158 -4.44 -8.44 8.27
CA ALA A 158 -3.10 -7.99 7.91
C ALA A 158 -2.09 -9.16 7.84
N ARG A 159 -2.18 -10.11 8.79
CA ARG A 159 -1.37 -11.34 8.78
C ARG A 159 -1.63 -12.22 7.55
N MET A 160 -2.88 -12.36 7.12
CA MET A 160 -3.19 -13.11 5.90
C MET A 160 -2.48 -12.53 4.66
N PHE A 161 -2.39 -11.20 4.55
CA PHE A 161 -1.63 -10.57 3.46
C PHE A 161 -0.11 -10.75 3.60
N PHE A 162 0.42 -10.81 4.83
CA PHE A 162 1.83 -11.21 5.04
C PHE A 162 2.08 -12.66 4.60
N ASP A 163 1.18 -13.59 4.96
CA ASP A 163 1.29 -14.99 4.54
C ASP A 163 1.22 -15.14 3.00
N GLU A 164 0.49 -14.27 2.31
CA GLU A 164 0.48 -14.20 0.84
C GLU A 164 1.77 -13.61 0.28
N ALA A 165 2.30 -12.55 0.90
CA ALA A 165 3.53 -11.90 0.50
C ALA A 165 4.76 -12.81 0.60
N GLU A 166 4.86 -13.60 1.68
CA GLU A 166 6.00 -14.50 1.92
C GLU A 166 6.21 -15.50 0.78
N LYS A 167 5.14 -15.90 0.09
CA LYS A 167 5.19 -16.83 -1.05
C LYS A 167 5.98 -16.29 -2.25
N GLY A 168 6.10 -14.97 -2.40
CA GLY A 168 6.81 -14.35 -3.51
C GLY A 168 8.26 -13.98 -3.20
N VAL A 169 8.65 -13.90 -1.93
CA VAL A 169 10.01 -13.48 -1.54
C VAL A 169 11.05 -14.46 -2.07
N THR A 170 10.77 -15.76 -2.05
CA THR A 170 11.67 -16.81 -2.55
C THR A 170 11.89 -16.77 -4.06
N GLU A 171 11.05 -16.06 -4.80
CA GLU A 171 11.10 -16.00 -6.27
C GLU A 171 11.94 -14.82 -6.77
N LEU A 172 12.26 -13.86 -5.90
CA LEU A 172 13.15 -12.74 -6.23
C LEU A 172 14.59 -13.20 -6.43
N ASN A 173 15.42 -12.37 -7.07
CA ASN A 173 16.87 -12.55 -7.12
C ASN A 173 17.45 -12.73 -5.71
N GLU A 174 18.45 -13.60 -5.56
CA GLU A 174 19.03 -13.95 -4.25
C GLU A 174 19.51 -12.71 -3.46
N GLN A 175 20.13 -11.75 -4.15
CA GLN A 175 20.59 -10.49 -3.56
C GLN A 175 19.45 -9.58 -3.08
N SER A 176 18.23 -9.80 -3.58
CA SER A 176 17.02 -9.06 -3.25
C SER A 176 16.13 -9.80 -2.26
N ARG A 177 16.51 -11.03 -1.88
CA ARG A 177 15.85 -11.75 -0.78
C ARG A 177 16.33 -11.14 0.53
N TRP A 178 15.43 -11.05 1.51
CA TRP A 178 15.79 -10.63 2.86
C TRP A 178 16.92 -11.54 3.38
N PRO A 179 17.94 -11.01 4.10
CA PRO A 179 18.95 -11.84 4.76
C PRO A 179 18.34 -12.85 5.74
#